data_AF-A0A3P7AJ54-F1
#
_entry.id   AF-A0A3P7AJ54-F1
#
_cell.length_a   1.000
_cell.length_b   1.000
_cell.length_c   1.000
_cell.angle_alpha   90.00
_cell.angle_beta   90.00
_cell.angle_gamma   90.00
#
_symmetry.space_group_name_H-M   'P 1'
#
loop_
_entity.id
_entity.type
_entity.pdbx_description
1 polymer ?
#
loop_
_entity_poly.entity_id
_entity_poly.type
_entity_poly.pdbx_seq_one_letter_code
_entity_poly.pdbx_strand_id
1 'polypeptide(L)'
;MYPGNTYCIFRVAVWAEPSVVDKAHWEFSETEDILACAERIAGKYIWGRYDMVCLPPSFPFGGMENPCLTFLTPTLIAGDRSLVSVIAHEIAHSWSGNLVTNSSWEHFW
;
A
#
# COMPACT_ATOMS: atom_id res chain seq x y z
N MET A 1 -6.46 6.52 -37.98
CA MET A 1 -6.01 5.31 -37.26
C MET A 1 -4.74 5.69 -36.51
N TYR A 2 -4.87 6.12 -35.26
CA TYR A 2 -3.72 6.55 -34.44
C TYR A 2 -3.18 5.34 -33.67
N PRO A 3 -1.85 5.12 -33.60
CA PRO A 3 -1.28 3.95 -32.98
C PRO A 3 -1.23 4.10 -31.45
N GLY A 4 -1.72 3.07 -30.74
CA GLY A 4 -1.17 2.63 -29.46
C GLY A 4 -1.15 3.62 -28.30
N ASN A 5 -2.31 3.99 -27.76
CA ASN A 5 -2.40 4.47 -26.38
C ASN A 5 -2.57 3.27 -25.46
N THR A 6 -1.48 2.55 -25.17
CA THR A 6 -1.43 1.61 -24.05
C THR A 6 -1.50 2.46 -22.80
N TYR A 7 -2.69 2.64 -22.23
CA TYR A 7 -2.82 3.20 -20.89
C TYR A 7 -1.92 2.38 -19.98
N CYS A 8 -0.84 2.98 -19.47
CA CYS A 8 -0.11 2.41 -18.35
C CYS A 8 -1.11 2.44 -17.19
N ILE A 9 -1.80 1.32 -16.95
CA ILE A 9 -2.72 1.21 -15.82
C ILE A 9 -1.82 1.14 -14.58
N PHE A 10 -1.56 2.28 -13.96
CA PHE A 10 -0.89 2.32 -12.66
C PHE A 10 -1.81 1.59 -11.68
N ARG A 11 -1.36 0.41 -11.20
CA ARG A 11 -2.10 -0.39 -10.22
C ARG A 11 -1.89 0.07 -8.78
N VAL A 12 -1.04 1.07 -8.58
CA VAL A 12 -0.75 1.72 -7.31
C VAL A 12 -1.08 3.20 -7.41
N ALA A 13 -1.82 3.72 -6.43
CA ALA A 13 -2.06 5.14 -6.26
C ALA A 13 -2.06 5.52 -4.77
N VAL A 14 -1.81 6.80 -4.48
CA VAL A 14 -1.98 7.36 -3.14
C VAL A 14 -3.10 8.39 -3.14
N TRP A 15 -3.95 8.30 -2.14
CA TRP A 15 -5.04 9.22 -1.85
C TRP A 15 -4.70 9.98 -0.58
N ALA A 16 -4.90 11.28 -0.57
CA ALA A 16 -4.72 12.09 0.63
C ALA A 16 -5.45 13.43 0.49
N GLU A 17 -5.52 14.20 1.57
CA GLU A 17 -5.94 15.60 1.47
C GLU A 17 -5.00 16.40 0.56
N PRO A 18 -5.51 17.43 -0.15
CA PRO A 18 -4.70 18.25 -1.06
C PRO A 18 -3.45 18.87 -0.42
N SER A 19 -3.48 19.10 0.90
CA SER A 19 -2.38 19.67 1.67
C SER A 19 -1.15 18.76 1.77
N VAL A 20 -1.30 17.44 1.57
CA VAL A 20 -0.24 16.44 1.79
C VAL A 20 -0.06 15.46 0.63
N VAL A 21 -0.96 15.42 -0.36
CA VAL A 21 -0.94 14.42 -1.44
C VAL A 21 0.39 14.36 -2.21
N ASP A 22 1.01 15.50 -2.51
CA ASP A 22 2.28 15.53 -3.24
C ASP A 22 3.44 14.95 -2.39
N LYS A 23 3.42 15.22 -1.08
CA LYS A 23 4.42 14.67 -0.15
C LYS A 23 4.23 13.17 0.00
N ALA A 24 2.99 12.71 0.16
CA ALA A 24 2.66 11.30 0.24
C ALA A 24 3.04 10.54 -1.05
N HIS A 25 2.78 11.14 -2.21
CA HIS A 25 3.18 10.57 -3.50
C HIS A 25 4.71 10.44 -3.62
N TRP A 26 5.46 11.45 -3.18
CA TRP A 26 6.92 11.37 -3.16
C TRP A 26 7.43 10.30 -2.17
N GLU A 27 6.87 10.27 -0.96
CA GLU A 27 7.27 9.37 0.12
C GLU A 27 7.07 7.90 -0.28
N PHE A 28 5.94 7.59 -0.92
CA PHE A 28 5.50 6.22 -1.20
C PHE A 28 5.70 5.81 -2.66
N SER A 29 6.61 6.46 -3.37
CA SER A 29 6.85 6.21 -4.79
C SER A 29 7.48 4.83 -5.08
N GLU A 30 8.03 4.15 -4.08
CA GLU A 30 8.66 2.82 -4.20
C GLU A 30 7.65 1.66 -4.04
N THR A 31 6.37 1.95 -3.80
CA THR A 31 5.36 0.93 -3.49
C THR A 31 5.20 -0.13 -4.59
N GLU A 32 5.28 0.22 -5.87
CA GLU A 32 5.20 -0.77 -6.96
C GLU A 32 6.41 -1.71 -6.96
N ASP A 33 7.61 -1.21 -6.67
CA ASP A 33 8.83 -2.04 -6.58
C ASP A 33 8.76 -2.99 -5.38
N ILE A 34 8.23 -2.52 -4.24
CA ILE A 34 7.98 -3.34 -3.05
C ILE A 34 6.94 -4.42 -3.37
N LEU A 35 5.84 -4.07 -4.04
CA LEU A 35 4.79 -5.01 -4.45
C LEU A 35 5.33 -6.08 -5.41
N ALA A 36 6.09 -5.67 -6.42
CA ALA A 36 6.74 -6.58 -7.36
C ALA A 36 7.79 -7.48 -6.68
N CYS A 37 8.45 -7.00 -5.63
CA CYS A 37 9.31 -7.83 -4.77
C CYS A 37 8.50 -8.87 -4.00
N ALA A 38 7.41 -8.46 -3.35
CA ALA A 38 6.53 -9.36 -2.61
C ALA A 38 5.94 -10.45 -3.52
N GLU A 39 5.52 -10.11 -4.74
CA GLU A 39 4.99 -11.08 -5.70
C GLU A 39 6.01 -12.17 -6.07
N ARG A 40 7.30 -11.82 -6.18
CA ARG A 40 8.38 -12.79 -6.44
C ARG A 40 8.61 -13.75 -5.27
N ILE A 41 8.23 -13.36 -4.05
CA ILE A 41 8.43 -14.15 -2.84
C ILE A 41 7.20 -14.99 -2.52
N ALA A 42 6.02 -14.38 -2.53
CA ALA A 42 4.77 -14.96 -2.02
C ALA A 42 3.81 -15.46 -3.13
N GLY A 43 4.14 -15.19 -4.39
CA GLY A 43 3.30 -15.53 -5.55
C GLY A 43 2.42 -14.35 -6.00
N LYS A 44 1.56 -14.59 -6.99
CA LYS A 44 0.78 -13.53 -7.66
C LYS A 44 -0.09 -12.71 -6.69
N TYR A 45 -0.08 -11.39 -6.84
CA TYR A 45 -1.03 -10.48 -6.19
C TYR A 45 -2.40 -10.58 -6.87
N ILE A 46 -3.44 -11.00 -6.13
CA ILE A 46 -4.76 -11.32 -6.71
C ILE A 46 -5.80 -10.21 -6.62
N TRP A 47 -5.51 -9.14 -5.88
CA TRP A 47 -6.50 -8.11 -5.55
C TRP A 47 -6.66 -7.02 -6.64
N GLY A 48 -5.86 -7.09 -7.70
CA GLY A 48 -5.91 -6.16 -8.83
C GLY A 48 -5.10 -4.89 -8.59
N ARG A 49 -5.63 -3.97 -7.77
CA ARG A 49 -4.98 -2.70 -7.40
C ARG A 49 -4.50 -2.72 -5.95
N TYR A 50 -3.45 -1.95 -5.68
CA TYR A 50 -2.95 -1.67 -4.35
C TYR A 50 -2.88 -0.15 -4.16
N ASP A 51 -3.97 0.45 -3.69
CA ASP A 51 -3.98 1.87 -3.35
C ASP A 51 -3.64 2.09 -1.89
N MET A 52 -3.21 3.30 -1.57
CA MET A 52 -2.96 3.76 -0.21
C MET A 52 -3.77 5.02 0.06
N VAL A 53 -4.25 5.21 1.28
CA VAL A 53 -4.86 6.46 1.72
C VAL A 53 -4.19 6.98 2.99
N CYS A 54 -3.65 8.20 2.91
CA CYS A 54 -3.19 8.93 4.09
C CYS A 54 -4.40 9.50 4.83
N LEU A 55 -4.65 8.97 6.02
CA LEU A 55 -5.72 9.44 6.88
C LEU A 55 -5.33 10.70 7.67
N PRO A 56 -6.29 11.35 8.36
CA PRO A 56 -5.97 12.42 9.29
C PRO A 56 -5.07 11.93 10.44
N PRO A 57 -4.38 12.85 11.15
CA PRO A 57 -3.48 12.52 12.26
C PRO A 57 -4.14 11.78 13.45
N SER A 58 -5.46 11.67 13.48
CA SER A 58 -6.20 10.90 14.49
C SER A 58 -6.22 9.39 14.23
N PHE A 59 -5.71 8.91 13.10
CA PHE A 59 -5.62 7.48 12.82
C PHE A 59 -4.67 6.80 13.85
N PRO A 60 -5.13 5.78 14.59
CA PRO A 60 -4.42 5.31 15.78
C PRO A 60 -3.32 4.26 15.49
N PHE A 61 -3.15 3.84 14.25
CA PHE A 61 -2.21 2.78 13.84
C PHE A 61 -1.18 3.29 12.83
N GLY A 62 -0.10 2.52 12.61
CA GLY A 62 0.86 2.79 11.53
C GLY A 62 0.23 2.58 10.15
N GLY A 63 -0.46 1.46 9.98
CA GLY A 63 -1.24 1.15 8.80
C GLY A 63 -2.38 0.17 9.11
N MET A 64 -3.20 -0.12 8.10
CA MET A 64 -4.21 -1.18 8.12
C MET A 64 -4.37 -1.73 6.71
N GLU A 65 -4.36 -3.05 6.60
CA GLU A 65 -4.22 -3.84 5.37
C GLU A 65 -5.50 -3.97 4.53
N ASN A 66 -6.41 -2.99 4.61
CA ASN A 66 -7.69 -3.02 3.91
C ASN A 66 -7.49 -3.36 2.42
N PRO A 67 -8.03 -4.49 1.91
CA PRO A 67 -7.75 -4.94 0.56
C PRO A 67 -8.08 -3.89 -0.49
N CYS A 68 -7.17 -3.72 -1.45
CA CYS A 68 -7.20 -2.71 -2.51
C CYS A 68 -6.98 -1.24 -2.06
N LEU A 69 -7.07 -0.91 -0.77
CA LEU A 69 -6.92 0.46 -0.27
C LEU A 69 -6.37 0.46 1.17
N THR A 70 -5.06 0.30 1.31
CA THR A 70 -4.34 0.32 2.59
C THR A 70 -4.47 1.68 3.26
N PHE A 71 -4.79 1.71 4.55
CA PHE A 71 -4.85 2.95 5.33
C PHE A 71 -3.50 3.23 5.95
N LEU A 72 -3.05 4.48 5.93
CA LEU A 72 -1.74 4.88 6.45
C LEU A 72 -1.88 6.11 7.36
N THR A 73 -1.07 6.14 8.43
CA THR A 73 -0.90 7.35 9.23
C THR A 73 -0.07 8.40 8.48
N PRO A 74 -0.39 9.70 8.61
CA PRO A 74 0.43 10.76 7.99
C PRO A 74 1.81 10.89 8.65
N THR A 75 2.07 10.25 9.79
CA THR A 75 3.39 10.24 10.42
C THR A 75 4.44 9.47 9.63
N LEU A 76 4.03 8.68 8.63
CA LEU A 76 4.96 8.00 7.71
C LEU A 76 5.60 8.94 6.67
N ILE A 77 5.07 10.16 6.50
CA ILE A 77 5.62 11.17 5.60
C ILE A 77 6.81 11.86 6.29
N ALA A 78 7.94 11.16 6.33
CA ALA A 78 9.16 11.60 7.01
C ALA A 78 9.99 12.59 6.16
N GLY A 79 9.85 12.54 4.83
CA GLY A 79 10.62 13.35 3.88
C GLY A 79 11.93 12.71 3.42
N ASP A 80 12.18 11.45 3.80
CA ASP A 80 13.38 10.69 3.46
C ASP A 80 13.12 9.22 3.12
N ARG A 81 11.85 8.78 3.14
CA ARG A 81 11.40 7.40 2.92
C ARG A 81 11.90 6.39 3.96
N SER A 82 12.44 6.85 5.09
CA SER A 82 12.97 5.96 6.13
C SER A 82 11.92 5.04 6.76
N LEU A 83 10.63 5.39 6.63
CA LEU A 83 9.51 4.67 7.24
C LEU A 83 8.68 3.84 6.24
N VAL A 84 9.13 3.67 5.00
CA VAL A 84 8.39 2.88 3.97
C VAL A 84 8.34 1.38 4.27
N SER A 85 9.08 0.90 5.28
CA SER A 85 8.96 -0.47 5.78
C SER A 85 7.55 -0.80 6.26
N VAL A 86 6.77 0.18 6.71
CA VAL A 86 5.35 -0.01 7.04
C VAL A 86 4.55 -0.37 5.79
N ILE A 87 4.82 0.23 4.64
CA ILE A 87 4.14 -0.13 3.39
C ILE A 87 4.45 -1.58 3.01
N ALA A 88 5.69 -2.02 3.20
CA ALA A 88 6.07 -3.41 2.97
C ALA A 88 5.31 -4.38 3.90
N HIS A 89 5.08 -3.99 5.16
CA HIS A 89 4.26 -4.74 6.11
C HIS A 89 2.79 -4.87 5.63
N GLU A 90 2.17 -3.76 5.24
CA GLU A 90 0.78 -3.77 4.73
C GLU A 90 0.65 -4.54 3.41
N ILE A 91 1.66 -4.47 2.53
CA ILE A 91 1.71 -5.30 1.31
C ILE A 91 1.76 -6.78 1.67
N ALA A 92 2.57 -7.17 2.66
CA ALA A 92 2.71 -8.58 3.07
C ALA A 92 1.38 -9.17 3.54
N HIS A 93 0.54 -8.37 4.22
CA HIS A 93 -0.80 -8.79 4.62
C HIS A 93 -1.71 -9.22 3.46
N SER A 94 -1.41 -8.78 2.23
CA SER A 94 -2.12 -9.23 1.02
C SER A 94 -2.06 -10.74 0.79
N TRP A 95 -1.07 -11.42 1.40
CA TRP A 95 -0.96 -12.89 1.47
C TRP A 95 -1.22 -13.41 2.88
N SER A 96 -0.51 -12.90 3.89
CA SER A 96 -0.62 -13.34 5.29
C SER A 96 -1.56 -12.44 6.10
N GLY A 97 -2.84 -12.80 6.17
CA GLY A 97 -3.90 -11.99 6.76
C GLY A 97 -5.10 -11.95 5.83
N ASN A 98 -4.93 -11.36 4.63
CA ASN A 98 -6.03 -11.16 3.68
C ASN A 98 -6.34 -12.41 2.85
N LEU A 99 -5.32 -13.13 2.38
CA LEU A 99 -5.52 -14.35 1.56
C LEU A 99 -5.66 -15.60 2.44
N VAL A 100 -4.74 -15.77 3.39
CA VAL A 100 -4.83 -16.77 4.45
C VAL A 100 -5.04 -16.03 5.75
N THR A 101 -6.22 -16.20 6.33
CA THR A 101 -6.66 -15.51 7.56
C THR A 101 -6.65 -16.45 8.74
N ASN A 102 -6.41 -15.91 9.93
CA ASN A 102 -6.57 -16.62 11.18
C ASN A 102 -8.03 -17.07 11.39
N SER A 103 -8.23 -18.27 11.93
CA SER A 103 -9.57 -18.79 12.24
C SER A 103 -10.22 -18.11 13.45
N SER A 104 -9.40 -17.60 14.37
CA SER A 104 -9.80 -16.84 15.55
C SER A 104 -8.70 -15.85 15.95
N TRP A 105 -9.04 -14.86 16.76
CA TRP A 105 -8.09 -13.86 17.27
C TRP A 105 -6.99 -14.43 18.16
N GLU A 106 -7.15 -15.65 18.68
CA GLU A 106 -6.11 -16.36 19.43
C GLU A 106 -4.92 -16.77 18.53
N HIS A 107 -5.14 -16.79 17.22
CA HIS A 107 -4.15 -17.12 16.20
C HIS A 107 -3.74 -15.89 15.37
N PHE A 108 -3.71 -14.70 15.99
CA PHE A 108 -3.36 -13.43 15.31
C PHE A 108 -1.85 -13.25 15.02
N TRP A 109 -1.00 -14.12 15.58
CA TRP A 109 0.45 -14.09 15.35
C TRP A 109 0.82 -14.33 13.88
#